data_AF-A0A2I0W5N4-F1
#
_entry.id   AF-A0A2I0W5N4-F1
#
_cell.length_a   1.000
_cell.length_b   1.000
_cell.length_c   1.000
_cell.angle_alpha   90.00
_cell.angle_beta   90.00
_cell.angle_gamma   90.00
#
_symmetry.space_group_name_H-M   'P 1'
#
loop_
_entity.id
_entity.type
_entity.pdbx_description
1 polymer ?
#
loop_
_entity_poly.entity_id
_entity_poly.type
_entity_poly.pdbx_seq_one_letter_code
_entity_poly.pdbx_strand_id
1 'polypeptide(L)'
;MDHHLLTALFERWSQQTNTFHLPVGEMSITLQDVSMILGIQIDGPSFVGHPVVGSGRRWLSWPDCCDDLLGQHPDPYVLYHDPFNSRQRSLRWARDSYIDLSEMDFWRHVRAYILFLLGCHLLPDTSGSEIHLQYLPLMEDIAIFRTYFLGGAVLAHLYRELSEATRPK
;
A
#
# COMPACT_ATOMS: atom_id res chain seq x y z
N MET A 1 1.32 -12.09 -17.89
CA MET A 1 -0.01 -11.52 -17.60
C MET A 1 -0.75 -11.45 -18.93
N ASP A 2 -2.02 -11.86 -19.00
CA ASP A 2 -2.79 -11.81 -20.25
C ASP A 2 -3.40 -10.41 -20.45
N HIS A 3 -2.75 -9.61 -21.29
CA HIS A 3 -3.16 -8.23 -21.57
C HIS A 3 -4.49 -8.13 -22.32
N HIS A 4 -4.89 -9.17 -23.06
CA HIS A 4 -6.15 -9.16 -23.80
C HIS A 4 -7.33 -9.36 -22.86
N LEU A 5 -7.19 -10.28 -21.89
CA LEU A 5 -8.21 -10.48 -20.87
C LEU A 5 -8.41 -9.22 -20.02
N LEU A 6 -7.32 -8.58 -19.59
CA LEU A 6 -7.39 -7.36 -18.78
C LEU A 6 -8.05 -6.21 -19.54
N THR A 7 -7.66 -5.99 -20.80
CA THR A 7 -8.29 -4.95 -21.64
C THR A 7 -9.78 -5.21 -21.82
N ALA A 8 -10.19 -6.46 -22.07
CA ALA A 8 -11.61 -6.81 -22.21
C ALA A 8 -12.42 -6.59 -20.92
N LEU A 9 -11.79 -6.73 -19.75
CA LEU A 9 -12.42 -6.40 -18.46
C LEU A 9 -12.53 -4.89 -18.27
N PHE A 10 -11.48 -4.13 -18.59
CA PHE A 10 -11.51 -2.67 -18.51
C PHE A 10 -12.60 -2.08 -19.41
N GLU A 11 -12.72 -2.54 -20.66
CA GLU A 11 -13.78 -2.08 -21.59
C GLU A 11 -15.21 -2.31 -21.07
N ARG A 12 -15.39 -3.23 -20.12
CA ARG A 12 -16.68 -3.57 -19.52
C ARG A 12 -16.93 -2.90 -18.17
N TRP A 13 -15.98 -2.12 -17.66
CA TRP A 13 -16.13 -1.41 -16.39
C TRP A 13 -17.02 -0.17 -16.53
N SER A 14 -18.05 -0.07 -15.68
CA SER A 14 -18.90 1.12 -15.54
C SER A 14 -18.52 1.89 -14.28
N GLN A 15 -18.06 3.13 -14.48
CA GLN A 15 -17.74 4.06 -13.40
C GLN A 15 -18.98 4.57 -12.65
N GLN A 16 -20.17 4.52 -13.27
CA GLN A 16 -21.40 5.02 -12.66
C GLN A 16 -21.88 4.12 -11.51
N THR A 17 -21.70 2.82 -11.67
CA THR A 17 -22.22 1.78 -10.78
C THR A 17 -21.11 1.01 -10.05
N ASN A 18 -19.83 1.22 -10.42
CA ASN A 18 -18.70 0.41 -9.97
C ASN A 18 -18.92 -1.09 -10.23
N THR A 19 -19.38 -1.42 -11.44
CA THR A 19 -19.71 -2.80 -11.89
C THR A 19 -19.04 -3.11 -13.22
N PHE A 20 -18.72 -4.38 -13.44
CA PHE A 20 -18.43 -4.93 -14.77
C PHE A 20 -19.73 -5.37 -15.45
N HIS A 21 -19.92 -4.99 -16.71
CA HIS A 21 -20.99 -5.47 -17.58
C HIS A 21 -20.54 -6.73 -18.33
N LEU A 22 -20.91 -7.90 -17.81
CA LEU A 22 -20.58 -9.19 -18.40
C LEU A 22 -21.80 -9.76 -19.14
N PRO A 23 -21.63 -10.76 -20.04
CA PRO A 23 -22.77 -11.42 -20.71
C PRO A 23 -23.79 -12.06 -19.74
N VAL A 24 -23.34 -12.38 -18.52
CA VAL A 24 -24.15 -12.96 -17.44
C VAL A 24 -24.89 -11.89 -16.61
N GLY A 25 -24.56 -10.61 -16.78
CA GLY A 25 -25.12 -9.50 -16.01
C GLY A 25 -24.06 -8.58 -15.42
N GLU A 26 -24.48 -7.74 -14.48
CA GLU A 26 -23.58 -6.85 -13.74
C GLU A 26 -22.88 -7.58 -12.59
N MET A 27 -21.59 -7.31 -12.40
CA MET A 27 -20.78 -7.89 -11.34
C MET A 27 -19.90 -6.82 -10.69
N SER A 28 -19.97 -6.67 -9.37
CA SER A 28 -19.08 -5.79 -8.60
C SER A 28 -18.14 -6.59 -7.72
N ILE A 29 -17.01 -5.97 -7.37
CA ILE A 29 -16.08 -6.50 -6.36
C ILE A 29 -16.48 -5.88 -5.02
N THR A 30 -16.80 -6.68 -4.03
CA THR A 30 -17.28 -6.21 -2.72
C THR A 30 -16.17 -6.25 -1.67
N LEU A 31 -16.43 -5.65 -0.50
CA LEU A 31 -15.55 -5.81 0.65
C LEU A 31 -15.41 -7.28 1.08
N GLN A 32 -16.46 -8.08 0.92
CA GLN A 32 -16.40 -9.51 1.21
C GLN A 32 -15.42 -10.23 0.28
N ASP A 33 -15.42 -9.90 -1.01
CA ASP A 33 -14.46 -10.45 -1.98
C ASP A 33 -13.02 -10.05 -1.61
N VAL A 34 -12.81 -8.79 -1.25
CA VAL A 34 -11.51 -8.28 -0.79
C VAL A 34 -11.01 -9.04 0.45
N SER A 35 -11.88 -9.24 1.44
CA SER A 35 -11.55 -10.00 2.65
C SER A 35 -11.23 -11.47 2.34
N MET A 36 -12.02 -12.11 1.48
CA MET A 36 -11.85 -13.52 1.12
C MET A 36 -10.58 -13.78 0.29
N ILE A 37 -10.25 -12.88 -0.64
CA ILE A 37 -9.11 -13.04 -1.55
C ILE A 37 -7.80 -12.63 -0.87
N LEU A 38 -7.80 -11.51 -0.13
CA LEU A 38 -6.57 -10.93 0.42
C LEU A 38 -6.37 -11.22 1.91
N GLY A 39 -7.39 -11.70 2.63
CA GLY A 39 -7.32 -11.97 4.06
C GLY A 39 -7.16 -10.71 4.93
N ILE A 40 -7.56 -9.53 4.41
CA ILE A 40 -7.39 -8.24 5.08
C ILE A 40 -8.67 -7.78 5.80
N GLN A 41 -8.48 -6.91 6.79
CA GLN A 41 -9.53 -6.37 7.64
C GLN A 41 -10.45 -5.39 6.86
N ILE A 42 -11.76 -5.61 6.97
CA ILE A 42 -12.80 -4.80 6.30
C ILE A 42 -13.65 -3.96 7.27
N ASP A 43 -13.28 -3.91 8.55
CA ASP A 43 -13.93 -3.09 9.56
C ASP A 43 -12.88 -2.42 10.46
N GLY A 44 -13.18 -1.24 10.99
CA GLY A 44 -12.32 -0.55 11.95
C GLY A 44 -12.09 0.92 11.60
N PRO A 45 -11.11 1.58 12.25
CA PRO A 45 -10.77 2.97 11.95
C PRO A 45 -10.30 3.14 10.50
N SER A 46 -10.56 4.33 9.94
CA SER A 46 -10.18 4.64 8.55
C SER A 46 -8.67 4.50 8.34
N PHE A 47 -8.30 3.80 7.27
CA PHE A 47 -6.91 3.71 6.82
C PHE A 47 -6.57 4.95 5.98
N VAL A 48 -5.96 5.96 6.60
CA VAL A 48 -5.58 7.22 5.94
C VAL A 48 -4.18 7.61 6.38
N GLY A 49 -3.31 7.92 5.41
CA GLY A 49 -1.99 8.48 5.71
C GLY A 49 -2.11 9.85 6.35
N HIS A 50 -1.36 10.11 7.41
CA HIS A 50 -1.35 11.40 8.10
C HIS A 50 0.03 12.07 8.03
N PRO A 51 0.10 13.42 8.01
CA PRO A 51 1.35 14.11 8.25
C PRO A 51 1.79 13.79 9.68
N VAL A 52 2.89 13.06 9.86
CA VAL A 52 3.40 12.71 11.19
C VAL A 52 4.74 13.35 11.52
N VAL A 53 5.34 14.06 10.56
CA VAL A 53 6.65 14.67 10.69
C VAL A 53 6.55 16.18 10.85
N GLY A 54 7.45 16.76 11.63
CA GLY A 54 7.59 18.20 11.81
C GLY A 54 7.62 18.65 13.27
N SER A 55 7.68 19.97 13.47
CA SER A 55 7.84 20.57 14.80
C SER A 55 6.73 20.15 15.78
N GLY A 56 7.11 19.69 16.97
CA GLY A 56 6.19 19.24 18.02
C GLY A 56 5.58 17.85 17.78
N ARG A 57 6.00 17.13 16.75
CA ARG A 57 5.60 15.73 16.51
C ARG A 57 6.70 14.77 16.97
N ARG A 58 6.38 13.47 16.97
CA ARG A 58 7.32 12.39 17.33
C ARG A 58 8.58 12.42 16.47
N TRP A 59 8.44 12.54 15.16
CA TRP A 59 9.55 12.61 14.22
C TRP A 59 9.69 14.02 13.64
N LEU A 60 10.93 14.53 13.58
CA LEU A 60 11.20 15.87 13.04
C LEU A 60 11.18 15.88 11.51
N SER A 61 11.52 14.75 10.88
CA SER A 61 11.53 14.56 9.44
C SER A 61 11.16 13.12 9.04
N TRP A 62 10.83 12.89 7.76
CA TRP A 62 10.60 11.55 7.23
C TRP A 62 11.83 10.64 7.31
N PRO A 63 13.07 11.13 7.07
CA PRO A 63 14.27 10.39 7.42
C PRO A 63 14.27 9.85 8.85
N ASP A 64 13.94 10.67 9.85
CA ASP A 64 13.92 10.22 11.25
C ASP A 64 12.87 9.14 11.49
N CYS A 65 11.70 9.27 10.85
CA CYS A 65 10.63 8.27 10.89
C CYS A 65 11.08 6.93 10.27
N CYS A 66 11.74 6.98 9.11
CA CYS A 66 12.29 5.79 8.48
C CYS A 66 13.39 5.13 9.32
N ASP A 67 14.32 5.92 9.84
CA ASP A 67 15.45 5.41 10.61
C ASP A 67 14.97 4.75 11.93
N ASP A 68 13.89 5.30 12.55
CA ASP A 68 13.23 4.69 13.72
C ASP A 68 12.49 3.39 13.36
N LEU A 69 11.54 3.46 12.42
CA LEU A 69 10.56 2.41 12.17
C LEU A 69 11.01 1.32 11.19
N LEU A 70 11.86 1.65 10.22
CA LEU A 70 12.36 0.72 9.21
C LEU A 70 13.82 0.35 9.45
N GLY A 71 14.60 1.25 10.06
CA GLY A 71 16.06 1.17 9.94
C GLY A 71 16.45 1.34 8.46
N GLN A 72 17.30 0.46 7.93
CA GLN A 72 17.63 0.45 6.50
C GLN A 72 16.57 -0.41 5.69
N HIS A 73 16.72 -0.92 4.46
CA HIS A 73 15.73 -1.83 3.77
C HIS A 73 16.45 -2.93 2.95
N PRO A 74 15.92 -4.17 2.74
CA PRO A 74 16.67 -5.25 2.12
C PRO A 74 16.89 -5.09 0.63
N ASP A 75 15.92 -4.50 -0.04
CA ASP A 75 15.97 -4.28 -1.46
C ASP A 75 16.44 -2.84 -1.75
N PRO A 76 17.65 -2.64 -2.30
CA PRO A 76 18.16 -1.32 -2.64
C PRO A 76 17.44 -0.70 -3.85
N TYR A 77 16.66 -1.49 -4.59
CA TYR A 77 15.90 -1.02 -5.75
C TYR A 77 14.50 -0.49 -5.37
N VAL A 78 14.05 -0.73 -4.14
CA VAL A 78 12.82 -0.14 -3.63
C VAL A 78 13.07 1.32 -3.25
N LEU A 79 12.31 2.21 -3.87
CA LEU A 79 12.39 3.65 -3.65
C LEU A 79 11.23 4.11 -2.79
N TYR A 80 11.55 4.90 -1.77
CA TYR A 80 10.56 5.53 -0.93
C TYR A 80 10.41 7.00 -1.29
N HIS A 81 9.16 7.46 -1.35
CA HIS A 81 8.81 8.84 -1.66
C HIS A 81 8.24 9.54 -0.43
N ASP A 82 8.83 10.69 -0.07
CA ASP A 82 8.30 11.58 0.95
C ASP A 82 7.05 12.31 0.41
N PRO A 83 5.86 12.18 1.03
CA PRO A 83 4.63 12.82 0.58
C PRO A 83 4.71 14.36 0.44
N PHE A 84 5.65 15.01 1.12
CA PHE A 84 5.84 16.47 1.15
C PHE A 84 7.13 16.93 0.46
N ASN A 85 7.96 15.99 -0.03
CA ASN A 85 9.20 16.31 -0.73
C ASN A 85 9.52 15.24 -1.78
N SER A 86 9.79 15.63 -3.02
CA SER A 86 10.09 14.70 -4.13
C SER A 86 11.47 14.04 -4.06
N ARG A 87 12.13 14.04 -2.88
CA ARG A 87 13.39 13.34 -2.69
C ARG A 87 13.12 11.85 -2.49
N GLN A 88 13.48 11.08 -3.52
CA GLN A 88 13.50 9.63 -3.46
C GLN A 88 14.66 9.14 -2.59
N ARG A 89 14.41 8.12 -1.77
CA ARG A 89 15.45 7.45 -0.98
C ARG A 89 15.44 5.95 -1.27
N SER A 90 16.60 5.43 -1.66
CA SER A 90 16.92 4.00 -1.60
C SER A 90 17.49 3.69 -0.23
N LEU A 91 17.02 2.60 0.38
CA LEU A 91 17.54 2.08 1.64
C LEU A 91 18.30 0.77 1.34
N ARG A 92 19.42 0.48 2.04
CA ARG A 92 20.31 -0.67 1.74
C ARG A 92 20.40 -1.65 2.92
N TRP A 93 20.26 -2.97 2.73
CA TRP A 93 20.66 -4.00 3.73
C TRP A 93 21.66 -5.00 3.18
N ALA A 94 22.42 -5.59 4.09
CA ALA A 94 23.13 -6.84 3.90
C ALA A 94 22.28 -8.00 4.47
N ARG A 95 22.09 -9.05 3.67
CA ARG A 95 21.31 -10.23 4.05
C ARG A 95 22.20 -11.22 4.81
N ASP A 96 22.37 -11.00 6.10
CA ASP A 96 22.89 -12.04 7.00
C ASP A 96 21.73 -12.51 7.89
N SER A 97 21.24 -13.72 7.59
CA SER A 97 20.36 -14.58 8.41
C SER A 97 19.27 -13.94 9.30
N TYR A 98 17.99 -14.25 9.04
CA TYR A 98 16.87 -13.91 9.94
C TYR A 98 16.92 -14.59 11.32
N ILE A 99 17.83 -15.55 11.50
CA ILE A 99 17.88 -16.43 12.67
C ILE A 99 18.37 -15.69 13.93
N ASP A 100 19.13 -14.60 13.78
CA ASP A 100 19.76 -13.88 14.88
C ASP A 100 19.29 -12.41 15.00
N LEU A 101 18.10 -12.07 14.48
CA LEU A 101 17.58 -10.71 14.59
C LEU A 101 17.14 -10.38 16.01
N SER A 102 17.48 -9.16 16.46
CA SER A 102 16.85 -8.58 17.64
C SER A 102 15.34 -8.39 17.40
N GLU A 103 14.54 -8.34 18.47
CA GLU A 103 13.10 -8.09 18.34
C GLU A 103 12.82 -6.75 17.61
N MET A 104 13.61 -5.72 17.90
CA MET A 104 13.52 -4.42 17.24
C MET A 104 13.77 -4.54 15.73
N ASP A 105 14.81 -5.26 15.33
CA ASP A 105 15.14 -5.44 13.92
C ASP A 105 14.09 -6.31 13.23
N PHE A 106 13.59 -7.37 13.87
CA PHE A 106 12.47 -8.16 13.35
C PHE A 106 11.26 -7.28 13.01
N TRP A 107 10.82 -6.40 13.92
CA TRP A 107 9.68 -5.53 13.65
C TRP A 107 9.95 -4.47 12.59
N ARG A 108 11.18 -3.98 12.48
CA ARG A 108 11.61 -3.12 11.36
C ARG A 108 11.46 -3.84 10.02
N HIS A 109 11.84 -5.12 9.96
CA HIS A 109 11.65 -5.96 8.78
C HIS A 109 10.18 -6.19 8.44
N VAL A 110 9.35 -6.45 9.45
CA VAL A 110 7.90 -6.61 9.27
C VAL A 110 7.28 -5.33 8.71
N ARG A 111 7.60 -4.15 9.26
CA ARG A 111 7.09 -2.85 8.78
C ARG A 111 7.52 -2.57 7.34
N ALA A 112 8.79 -2.79 7.03
CA ALA A 112 9.32 -2.67 5.67
C ALA A 112 8.54 -3.54 4.67
N TYR A 113 8.34 -4.81 5.02
CA TYR A 113 7.63 -5.76 4.17
C TYR A 113 6.15 -5.40 3.99
N ILE A 114 5.46 -4.99 5.06
CA ILE A 114 4.07 -4.51 4.97
C ILE A 114 3.98 -3.27 4.09
N LEU A 115 4.89 -2.31 4.26
CA LEU A 115 4.95 -1.10 3.46
C LEU A 115 5.20 -1.42 1.97
N PHE A 116 6.07 -2.38 1.67
CA PHE A 116 6.25 -2.92 0.33
C PHE A 116 4.97 -3.54 -0.23
N LEU A 117 4.27 -4.40 0.53
CA LEU A 117 2.99 -4.97 0.10
C LEU A 117 1.95 -3.89 -0.19
N LEU A 118 1.89 -2.84 0.65
CA LEU A 118 1.00 -1.71 0.43
C LEU A 118 1.32 -0.98 -0.88
N GLY A 119 2.57 -0.59 -1.10
CA GLY A 119 2.94 0.23 -2.25
C GLY A 119 3.06 -0.54 -3.57
N CYS A 120 3.32 -1.85 -3.56
CA CYS A 120 3.53 -2.61 -4.80
C CYS A 120 2.36 -3.51 -5.18
N HIS A 121 1.50 -3.90 -4.21
CA HIS A 121 0.46 -4.90 -4.46
C HIS A 121 -0.95 -4.43 -4.10
N LEU A 122 -1.12 -3.70 -3.00
CA LEU A 122 -2.46 -3.35 -2.50
C LEU A 122 -2.92 -1.96 -2.95
N LEU A 123 -2.01 -0.99 -2.97
CA LEU A 123 -2.22 0.39 -3.36
C LEU A 123 -1.14 0.83 -4.35
N PRO A 124 -0.89 0.06 -5.45
CA PRO A 124 0.15 0.41 -6.40
C PRO A 124 -0.18 1.71 -7.12
N ASP A 125 0.84 2.54 -7.31
CA ASP A 125 0.78 3.65 -8.25
C ASP A 125 1.32 3.21 -9.62
N THR A 126 1.25 4.12 -10.60
CA THR A 126 1.77 3.88 -11.95
C THR A 126 3.29 3.86 -12.06
N SER A 127 4.04 4.18 -10.99
CA SER A 127 5.50 4.19 -11.00
C SER A 127 6.10 2.79 -10.87
N GLY A 128 5.35 1.83 -10.31
CA GLY A 128 5.71 0.41 -10.21
C GLY A 128 6.82 0.08 -9.22
N SER A 129 7.54 1.06 -8.67
CA SER A 129 8.63 0.86 -7.70
C SER A 129 8.71 1.93 -6.60
N GLU A 130 7.81 2.90 -6.59
CA GLU A 130 7.79 3.96 -5.58
C GLU A 130 6.72 3.68 -4.52
N ILE A 131 7.12 3.71 -3.25
CA ILE A 131 6.22 3.50 -2.13
C ILE A 131 6.06 4.82 -1.36
N HIS A 132 4.82 5.27 -1.24
CA HIS A 132 4.50 6.44 -0.43
C HIS A 132 4.67 6.15 1.07
N LEU A 133 5.54 6.92 1.73
CA LEU A 133 5.84 6.76 3.15
C LEU A 133 4.67 7.11 4.09
N GLN A 134 3.58 7.69 3.58
CA GLN A 134 2.44 8.15 4.37
C GLN A 134 1.79 7.07 5.26
N TYR A 135 1.98 5.79 4.92
CA TYR A 135 1.44 4.65 5.68
C TYR A 135 2.37 4.13 6.77
N LEU A 136 3.68 4.38 6.66
CA LEU A 136 4.68 3.91 7.62
C LEU A 136 4.34 4.25 9.09
N PRO A 137 3.86 5.46 9.42
CA PRO A 137 3.57 5.83 10.81
C PRO A 137 2.41 5.04 11.42
N LEU A 138 1.48 4.56 10.58
CA LEU A 138 0.36 3.72 11.02
C LEU A 138 0.85 2.37 11.55
N MET A 139 2.08 1.98 11.19
CA MET A 139 2.70 0.72 11.58
C MET A 139 3.63 0.86 12.79
N GLU A 140 3.66 2.02 13.45
CA GLU A 140 4.40 2.19 14.71
C GLU A 140 4.03 1.07 15.70
N ASP A 141 2.73 0.89 15.92
CA ASP A 141 2.15 -0.24 16.64
C ASP A 141 1.43 -1.17 15.66
N ILE A 142 2.00 -2.34 15.42
CA ILE A 142 1.43 -3.36 14.52
C ILE A 142 0.10 -3.93 15.05
N ALA A 143 -0.09 -3.98 16.37
CA ALA A 143 -1.33 -4.45 16.98
C ALA A 143 -2.48 -3.46 16.75
N ILE A 144 -2.19 -2.17 16.63
CA ILE A 144 -3.15 -1.16 16.17
C ILE A 144 -3.30 -1.24 14.65
N PHE A 145 -2.19 -1.34 13.91
CA PHE A 145 -2.20 -1.37 12.44
C PHE A 145 -3.17 -2.40 11.85
N ARG A 146 -3.15 -3.63 12.39
CA ARG A 146 -4.03 -4.72 11.92
C ARG A 146 -5.52 -4.45 12.05
N THR A 147 -5.91 -3.43 12.82
CA THR A 147 -7.32 -3.07 13.04
C THR A 147 -7.85 -2.06 12.04
N TYR A 148 -6.98 -1.40 11.26
CA TYR A 148 -7.43 -0.41 10.28
C TYR A 148 -8.28 -1.04 9.17
N PHE A 149 -9.20 -0.24 8.64
CA PHE A 149 -10.06 -0.56 7.51
C PHE A 149 -9.28 -0.55 6.18
N LEU A 150 -8.27 -1.41 6.08
CA LEU A 150 -7.40 -1.52 4.91
C LEU A 150 -8.17 -2.05 3.69
N GLY A 151 -9.10 -2.98 3.89
CA GLY A 151 -9.92 -3.51 2.79
C GLY A 151 -10.75 -2.45 2.08
N GLY A 152 -11.23 -1.44 2.81
CA GLY A 152 -11.92 -0.29 2.23
C GLY A 152 -11.01 0.57 1.38
N ALA A 153 -9.80 0.86 1.85
CA ALA A 153 -8.81 1.63 1.10
C ALA A 153 -8.40 0.90 -0.19
N VAL A 154 -8.18 -0.43 -0.11
CA VAL A 154 -7.85 -1.26 -1.28
C VAL A 154 -8.99 -1.28 -2.29
N LEU A 155 -10.23 -1.46 -1.84
CA LEU A 155 -11.38 -1.46 -2.74
C LEU A 155 -11.59 -0.10 -3.41
N ALA A 156 -11.48 0.98 -2.65
CA ALA A 156 -11.58 2.34 -3.18
C ALA A 156 -10.47 2.64 -4.19
N HIS A 157 -9.24 2.20 -3.91
CA HIS A 157 -8.12 2.32 -4.84
C HIS A 157 -8.36 1.53 -6.12
N LEU A 158 -8.80 0.28 -6.02
CA LEU A 158 -9.14 -0.55 -7.18
C LEU A 158 -10.19 0.10 -8.08
N TYR A 159 -11.29 0.60 -7.50
CA TYR A 159 -12.34 1.29 -8.26
C TYR A 159 -11.83 2.55 -8.94
N ARG A 160 -10.95 3.30 -8.27
CA ARG A 160 -10.31 4.48 -8.85
C ARG A 160 -9.44 4.11 -10.05
N GLU A 161 -8.54 3.13 -9.91
CA GLU A 161 -7.64 2.71 -11.00
C GLU A 161 -8.41 2.11 -12.19
N LEU A 162 -9.45 1.31 -11.94
CA LEU A 162 -10.34 0.82 -13.00
C LEU A 162 -11.03 1.95 -13.74
N SER A 163 -11.44 2.99 -13.02
CA SER A 163 -12.08 4.16 -13.61
C SER A 163 -11.10 5.01 -14.41
N GLU A 164 -9.90 5.28 -13.89
CA GLU A 164 -8.86 6.01 -14.64
C GLU A 164 -8.48 5.26 -15.92
N ALA A 165 -8.38 3.93 -15.88
CA ALA A 165 -8.05 3.11 -17.05
C ALA A 165 -9.10 3.17 -18.17
N THR A 166 -10.37 3.49 -17.85
CA THR A 166 -11.45 3.58 -18.85
C THR A 166 -11.78 4.98 -19.33
N ARG A 167 -11.08 6.02 -18.83
CA ARG A 167 -11.28 7.37 -19.33
C ARG A 167 -10.79 7.51 -20.78
N PRO A 168 -11.56 8.16 -21.67
CA PRO A 168 -11.10 8.44 -23.03
C PRO A 168 -9.86 9.35 -22.99
N LYS A 169 -8.86 9.01 -23.80
CA LYS A 169 -7.63 9.80 -23.97
C LYS A 169 -7.85 11.03 -24.84
#